data_AF-A0A534XHR8-F1
#
_entry.id   AF-A0A534XHR8-F1
#
_cell.length_a   1.000
_cell.length_b   1.000
_cell.length_c   1.000
_cell.angle_alpha   90.00
_cell.angle_beta   90.00
_cell.angle_gamma   90.00
#
_symmetry.space_group_name_H-M   'P 1'
#
loop_
_entity.id
_entity.type
_entity.pdbx_description
1 polymer ?
#
loop_
_entity_poly.entity_id
_entity_poly.type
_entity_poly.pdbx_seq_one_letter_code
_entity_poly.pdbx_strand_id
1 'polypeptide(L)'
;MNHPRSQQRWAARGSLKTGHLTLPMVLALVLAPVATSVAGRFTGGDKKRSDCYAEFEVENVATASKVECMEGTACDADGQCNGQCTVNVALCLNQTDPNVPKCTPEPPLLSVTSDPSLEVPDLASTTCGRFTGVVVPLKTKKHGAQRPGKDKVVVIAVANGKPTQDKDTLRIKCTPNPSCGPPPTLPCTRANANPAGGPNELDLVVANSGTDLDIGWTGISHNFPVVANSTLSACLRSCGPDGTPPCDLQASVGPGTPNGETFGAPLPLLAASVPVCVVNEWNPTVGTPMGTADPLTGELNFQINLTSKVHLTSPTQVCPRCKNGQCDSGPHQDKGCTVAATLVVAQAFGDKTYDLSRACPPDPGTLAASLDIRLPLTSGLAVLAGPKPCAAKPGEPRGVPVQDDNCFGEGCGDGCSGSACASMGTDPSSGNPVCVDAKGGLGQNCCNGTPCFPTAGGGSIIRTGKPVIPSPPFPEQTFPKTADGVVVSIFCIPATGTNSIDSASGLPGPGALVAPVRQTWIQ
;
A
#
# COMPACT_ATOMS: atom_id res chain seq x y z
N MET A 1 -78.14 51.47 17.50
CA MET A 1 -78.50 51.65 16.07
C MET A 1 -77.63 50.69 15.26
N ASN A 2 -78.09 49.64 14.57
CA ASN A 2 -79.37 48.95 14.49
C ASN A 2 -79.10 47.45 14.33
N HIS A 3 -79.81 46.64 15.10
CA HIS A 3 -80.07 45.20 14.89
C HIS A 3 -81.20 45.04 13.84
N PRO A 4 -81.47 43.87 13.20
CA PRO A 4 -81.96 42.69 13.94
C PRO A 4 -81.72 41.26 13.36
N ARG A 5 -81.83 40.30 14.29
CA ARG A 5 -82.41 38.93 14.25
C ARG A 5 -82.72 38.28 12.89
N SER A 6 -82.40 36.97 12.73
CA SER A 6 -83.38 35.86 12.89
C SER A 6 -82.87 34.46 12.42
N GLN A 7 -83.28 33.42 13.17
CA GLN A 7 -83.54 31.99 12.82
C GLN A 7 -82.34 31.08 12.40
N GLN A 8 -81.88 30.13 13.24
CA GLN A 8 -82.38 28.76 13.51
C GLN A 8 -82.36 27.75 12.33
N ARG A 9 -81.43 26.77 12.40
CA ARG A 9 -81.63 25.29 12.53
C ARG A 9 -80.76 24.39 11.63
N TRP A 10 -79.92 23.60 12.32
CA TRP A 10 -79.70 22.14 12.22
C TRP A 10 -79.11 21.51 10.94
N ALA A 11 -77.90 20.95 11.08
CA ALA A 11 -77.57 19.51 10.95
C ALA A 11 -76.07 19.35 11.26
N ALA A 12 -75.68 18.85 12.44
CA ALA A 12 -75.41 17.44 12.74
C ALA A 12 -74.18 16.86 12.00
N ARG A 13 -73.09 16.65 12.76
CA ARG A 13 -72.43 15.34 13.01
C ARG A 13 -70.91 15.46 13.15
N GLY A 14 -70.41 14.85 14.23
CA GLY A 14 -69.20 14.03 14.19
C GLY A 14 -67.87 14.70 14.48
N SER A 15 -67.57 14.89 15.77
CA SER A 15 -66.19 15.01 16.25
C SER A 15 -65.58 13.61 16.34
N LEU A 16 -64.46 13.35 15.65
CA LEU A 16 -63.57 12.23 15.92
C LEU A 16 -62.13 12.63 15.60
N LYS A 17 -61.33 12.60 16.66
CA LYS A 17 -59.90 12.90 16.70
C LYS A 17 -59.12 11.87 15.86
N THR A 18 -58.24 12.36 15.00
CA THR A 18 -57.28 11.56 14.23
C THR A 18 -56.13 11.12 15.14
N GLY A 19 -56.14 9.84 15.53
CA GLY A 19 -54.97 9.15 16.07
C GLY A 19 -54.06 8.70 14.92
N HIS A 20 -52.78 9.01 15.03
CA HIS A 20 -51.75 8.61 14.06
C HIS A 20 -51.57 7.08 14.07
N LEU A 21 -51.80 6.46 12.91
CA LEU A 21 -51.56 5.05 12.63
C LEU A 21 -50.05 4.84 12.43
N THR A 22 -49.44 4.03 13.28
CA THR A 22 -48.08 3.50 13.11
C THR A 22 -48.13 2.29 12.17
N LEU A 23 -47.42 2.38 11.03
CA LEU A 23 -47.20 1.28 10.11
C LEU A 23 -45.94 0.50 10.55
N PRO A 24 -45.99 -0.81 10.80
CA PRO A 24 -44.78 -1.57 11.11
C PRO A 24 -43.99 -1.84 9.83
N MET A 25 -42.79 -1.28 9.74
CA MET A 25 -41.81 -1.56 8.70
C MET A 25 -41.19 -2.94 8.97
N VAL A 26 -41.63 -3.95 8.22
CA VAL A 26 -41.04 -5.29 8.25
C VAL A 26 -39.65 -5.19 7.63
N LEU A 27 -38.61 -5.23 8.47
CA LEU A 27 -37.21 -5.30 8.06
C LEU A 27 -36.91 -6.72 7.54
N ALA A 28 -36.95 -6.89 6.22
CA ALA A 28 -36.48 -8.12 5.58
C ALA A 28 -34.95 -8.20 5.76
N LEU A 29 -34.51 -9.04 6.70
CA LEU A 29 -33.11 -9.37 6.91
C LEU A 29 -32.64 -10.21 5.71
N VAL A 30 -31.97 -9.58 4.74
CA VAL A 30 -31.28 -10.29 3.66
C VAL A 30 -30.05 -10.95 4.31
N LEU A 31 -30.17 -12.23 4.66
CA LEU A 31 -29.01 -13.06 4.98
C LEU A 31 -28.16 -13.18 3.70
N ALA A 32 -27.05 -12.44 3.65
CA ALA A 32 -25.99 -12.75 2.70
C ALA A 32 -25.53 -14.20 2.95
N PRO A 33 -25.39 -15.05 1.92
CA PRO A 33 -24.80 -16.36 2.11
C PRO A 33 -23.37 -16.16 2.61
N VAL A 34 -23.13 -16.56 3.86
CA VAL A 34 -21.77 -16.75 4.37
C VAL A 34 -21.18 -17.84 3.48
N ALA A 35 -20.18 -17.49 2.67
CA ALA A 35 -19.40 -18.50 1.97
C ALA A 35 -18.79 -19.39 3.04
N THR A 36 -19.29 -20.61 3.20
CA THR A 36 -18.67 -21.60 4.07
C THR A 36 -17.25 -21.81 3.56
N SER A 37 -16.23 -21.46 4.34
CA SER A 37 -14.86 -21.80 4.00
C SER A 37 -14.78 -23.33 3.93
N VAL A 38 -14.57 -23.85 2.73
CA VAL A 38 -14.46 -25.29 2.51
C VAL A 38 -13.00 -25.66 2.74
N ALA A 39 -12.72 -26.34 3.85
CA ALA A 39 -11.42 -26.98 4.06
C ALA A 39 -11.53 -28.46 3.62
N GLY A 40 -10.77 -28.83 2.61
CA GLY A 40 -10.75 -30.19 2.06
C GLY A 40 -9.73 -31.06 2.77
N ARG A 41 -10.09 -32.32 3.04
CA ARG A 41 -9.19 -33.30 3.67
C ARG A 41 -8.59 -34.24 2.64
N PHE A 42 -7.28 -34.48 2.72
CA PHE A 42 -6.52 -35.26 1.76
C PHE A 42 -5.64 -36.27 2.50
N THR A 43 -5.81 -37.56 2.22
CA THR A 43 -5.03 -38.62 2.86
C THR A 43 -3.57 -38.62 2.41
N GLY A 44 -3.28 -38.15 1.19
CA GLY A 44 -1.91 -37.98 0.66
C GLY A 44 -1.14 -39.28 0.35
N GLY A 45 -1.54 -40.42 0.91
CA GLY A 45 -0.96 -41.74 0.66
C GLY A 45 -1.84 -42.67 -0.19
N ASP A 46 -1.21 -43.73 -0.70
CA ASP A 46 -1.87 -44.87 -1.36
C ASP A 46 -1.99 -46.08 -0.40
N LYS A 47 -1.48 -45.97 0.83
CA LYS A 47 -1.33 -47.07 1.78
C LYS A 47 -2.43 -46.99 2.85
N LYS A 48 -3.62 -47.46 2.47
CA LYS A 48 -4.86 -47.46 3.29
C LYS A 48 -4.80 -48.02 4.72
N ARG A 49 -3.68 -48.60 5.16
CA ARG A 49 -3.45 -49.11 6.53
C ARG A 49 -2.64 -48.16 7.41
N SER A 50 -2.00 -47.14 6.83
CA SER A 50 -1.19 -46.15 7.55
C SER A 50 -1.63 -44.71 7.29
N ASP A 51 -2.30 -44.41 6.16
CA ASP A 51 -2.71 -43.04 5.73
C ASP A 51 -3.49 -42.20 6.77
N CYS A 52 -3.94 -42.78 7.88
CA CYS A 52 -4.58 -42.08 8.99
C CYS A 52 -3.58 -41.51 10.02
N TYR A 53 -2.28 -41.79 9.88
CA TYR A 53 -1.26 -41.29 10.78
C TYR A 53 -1.05 -39.79 10.57
N ALA A 54 -1.03 -39.34 9.31
CA ALA A 54 -1.00 -37.93 8.97
C ALA A 54 -1.79 -37.64 7.69
N GLU A 55 -2.83 -36.81 7.82
CA GLU A 55 -3.60 -36.31 6.69
C GLU A 55 -3.36 -34.80 6.52
N PHE A 56 -3.72 -34.26 5.35
CA PHE A 56 -3.63 -32.84 5.07
C PHE A 56 -5.03 -32.21 5.08
N GLU A 57 -5.14 -31.03 5.68
CA GLU A 57 -6.28 -30.15 5.51
C GLU A 57 -5.86 -28.91 4.71
N VAL A 58 -6.62 -28.57 3.68
CA VAL A 58 -6.30 -27.48 2.75
C VAL A 58 -7.43 -26.49 2.72
N GLU A 59 -7.13 -25.25 3.06
CA GLU A 59 -8.13 -24.17 3.16
C GLU A 59 -8.64 -23.76 1.77
N ASN A 60 -9.94 -23.48 1.66
CA ASN A 60 -10.63 -23.03 0.45
C ASN A 60 -10.48 -23.94 -0.78
N VAL A 61 -10.28 -25.24 -0.54
CA VAL A 61 -10.19 -26.27 -1.56
C VAL A 61 -11.12 -27.42 -1.19
N ALA A 62 -11.99 -27.84 -2.10
CA ALA A 62 -12.86 -28.99 -1.86
C ALA A 62 -12.06 -30.30 -1.81
N THR A 63 -12.49 -31.25 -0.97
CA THR A 63 -11.90 -32.59 -0.88
C THR A 63 -11.81 -33.27 -2.25
N ALA A 64 -10.61 -33.68 -2.63
CA ALA A 64 -10.31 -34.33 -3.90
C ALA A 64 -9.06 -35.22 -3.77
N SER A 65 -8.59 -35.82 -4.87
CA SER A 65 -7.31 -36.56 -4.89
C SER A 65 -6.08 -35.65 -5.09
N LYS A 66 -6.30 -34.40 -5.49
CA LYS A 66 -5.24 -33.42 -5.81
C LYS A 66 -5.73 -32.02 -5.51
N VAL A 67 -4.82 -31.14 -5.12
CA VAL A 67 -5.09 -29.71 -4.98
C VAL A 67 -4.82 -29.04 -6.32
N GLU A 68 -5.86 -28.51 -6.95
CA GLU A 68 -5.73 -27.61 -8.08
C GLU A 68 -6.20 -26.23 -7.63
N CYS A 69 -5.32 -25.24 -7.74
CA CYS A 69 -5.63 -23.87 -7.41
C CYS A 69 -5.32 -22.94 -8.58
N MET A 70 -6.23 -22.00 -8.86
CA MET A 70 -6.04 -20.97 -9.85
C MET A 70 -5.60 -19.68 -9.17
N GLU A 71 -4.54 -19.06 -9.69
CA GLU A 71 -3.97 -17.81 -9.20
C GLU A 71 -5.05 -16.71 -9.03
N GLY A 72 -4.97 -15.97 -7.93
CA GLY A 72 -5.89 -14.87 -7.62
C GLY A 72 -7.33 -15.30 -7.33
N THR A 73 -7.59 -16.59 -7.07
CA THR A 73 -8.92 -17.10 -6.69
C THR A 73 -8.96 -17.54 -5.22
N ALA A 74 -10.12 -17.94 -4.71
CA ALA A 74 -10.31 -18.20 -3.27
C ALA A 74 -9.37 -19.27 -2.65
N CYS A 75 -8.88 -20.22 -3.45
CA CYS A 75 -7.89 -21.21 -2.99
C CYS A 75 -6.48 -20.66 -2.86
N ASP A 76 -6.23 -19.50 -3.48
CA ASP A 76 -4.99 -18.75 -3.40
C ASP A 76 -5.11 -17.78 -2.24
N ALA A 77 -4.52 -18.14 -1.12
CA ALA A 77 -4.74 -17.49 0.17
C ALA A 77 -4.34 -16.01 0.18
N ASP A 78 -3.42 -15.59 -0.69
CA ASP A 78 -3.04 -14.19 -0.85
C ASP A 78 -3.95 -13.42 -1.84
N GLY A 79 -4.73 -14.15 -2.65
CA GLY A 79 -5.65 -13.60 -3.64
C GLY A 79 -4.99 -12.78 -4.74
N GLN A 80 -3.67 -12.92 -4.94
CA GLN A 80 -2.90 -12.05 -5.83
C GLN A 80 -2.66 -12.66 -7.22
N CYS A 81 -2.47 -11.79 -8.21
CA CYS A 81 -1.96 -12.12 -9.54
C CYS A 81 -0.42 -11.93 -9.60
N ASN A 82 0.34 -12.71 -8.82
CA ASN A 82 1.79 -12.54 -8.61
C ASN A 82 2.68 -13.63 -9.27
N GLY A 83 2.10 -14.51 -10.08
CA GLY A 83 2.78 -15.61 -10.77
C GLY A 83 2.94 -16.89 -9.95
N GLN A 84 2.26 -17.01 -8.82
CA GLN A 84 2.28 -18.17 -7.93
C GLN A 84 0.92 -18.35 -7.25
N CYS A 85 0.74 -19.45 -6.54
CA CYS A 85 -0.40 -19.64 -5.65
C CYS A 85 0.15 -19.89 -4.23
N THR A 86 -0.38 -19.20 -3.22
CA THR A 86 -0.14 -19.47 -1.81
C THR A 86 -1.27 -20.35 -1.28
N VAL A 87 -0.99 -21.62 -0.98
CA VAL A 87 -2.01 -22.57 -0.51
C VAL A 87 -1.81 -22.87 0.98
N ASN A 88 -2.81 -22.59 1.80
CA ASN A 88 -2.76 -22.85 3.24
C ASN A 88 -3.01 -24.34 3.53
N VAL A 89 -2.02 -25.01 4.12
CA VAL A 89 -2.04 -26.45 4.44
C VAL A 89 -1.79 -26.68 5.93
N ALA A 90 -2.59 -27.52 6.56
CA ALA A 90 -2.41 -27.99 7.95
C ALA A 90 -2.22 -29.51 7.99
N LEU A 91 -1.50 -29.99 9.01
CA LEU A 91 -1.36 -31.42 9.31
C LEU A 91 -2.39 -31.89 10.32
N CYS A 92 -3.06 -32.99 10.03
CA CYS A 92 -4.02 -33.65 10.90
C CYS A 92 -3.47 -35.03 11.29
N LEU A 93 -3.03 -35.18 12.55
CA LEU A 93 -2.45 -36.43 13.02
C LEU A 93 -3.51 -37.38 13.57
N ASN A 94 -3.26 -38.69 13.52
CA ASN A 94 -4.07 -39.72 14.18
C ASN A 94 -5.57 -39.66 13.84
N GLN A 95 -5.93 -39.49 12.57
CA GLN A 95 -7.30 -39.26 12.14
C GLN A 95 -8.14 -40.55 12.10
N THR A 96 -9.43 -40.44 12.40
CA THR A 96 -10.38 -41.50 12.05
C THR A 96 -11.12 -41.09 10.78
N ASP A 97 -10.61 -41.50 9.62
CA ASP A 97 -11.14 -41.12 8.32
C ASP A 97 -11.99 -42.24 7.68
N PRO A 98 -13.28 -41.99 7.41
CA PRO A 98 -14.16 -42.91 6.68
C PRO A 98 -13.64 -43.34 5.30
N ASN A 99 -12.74 -42.58 4.67
CA ASN A 99 -12.15 -42.91 3.36
C ASN A 99 -11.02 -43.95 3.45
N VAL A 100 -10.42 -44.13 4.64
CA VAL A 100 -9.41 -45.17 4.92
C VAL A 100 -9.81 -46.00 6.15
N PRO A 101 -10.95 -46.72 6.11
CA PRO A 101 -11.53 -47.39 7.28
C PRO A 101 -10.71 -48.60 7.77
N LYS A 102 -9.63 -48.95 7.08
CA LYS A 102 -8.69 -50.03 7.45
C LYS A 102 -7.44 -49.51 8.15
N CYS A 103 -7.30 -48.21 8.31
CA CYS A 103 -6.23 -47.60 9.06
C CYS A 103 -6.67 -47.45 10.53
N THR A 104 -5.78 -47.77 11.45
CA THR A 104 -6.01 -47.60 12.88
C THR A 104 -4.94 -46.66 13.42
N PRO A 105 -5.31 -45.47 13.92
CA PRO A 105 -4.36 -44.53 14.51
C PRO A 105 -3.59 -45.11 15.69
N GLU A 106 -2.34 -44.70 15.85
CA GLU A 106 -1.43 -45.19 16.90
C GLU A 106 -0.83 -44.00 17.69
N PRO A 107 -1.65 -43.20 18.41
CA PRO A 107 -1.14 -42.10 19.21
C PRO A 107 -0.42 -42.59 20.50
N PRO A 108 0.67 -41.93 20.94
CA PRO A 108 1.38 -40.88 20.22
C PRO A 108 2.23 -41.46 19.08
N LEU A 109 2.32 -40.71 17.98
CA LEU A 109 3.35 -40.96 16.98
C LEU A 109 4.74 -40.74 17.59
N LEU A 110 5.75 -41.46 17.09
CA LEU A 110 7.14 -41.34 17.53
C LEU A 110 7.84 -40.12 16.92
N SER A 111 7.50 -39.79 15.67
CA SER A 111 8.01 -38.60 14.98
C SER A 111 7.16 -38.28 13.77
N VAL A 112 7.04 -36.99 13.44
CA VAL A 112 6.46 -36.51 12.18
C VAL A 112 7.43 -35.50 11.57
N THR A 113 7.70 -35.65 10.28
CA THR A 113 8.52 -34.70 9.51
C THR A 113 7.79 -34.32 8.23
N SER A 114 7.98 -33.09 7.78
CA SER A 114 7.35 -32.54 6.57
C SER A 114 8.34 -31.73 5.74
N ASP A 115 8.21 -31.83 4.42
CA ASP A 115 8.96 -31.06 3.43
C ASP A 115 8.02 -30.51 2.33
N PRO A 116 7.83 -29.19 2.20
CA PRO A 116 8.36 -28.13 3.08
C PRO A 116 7.81 -28.26 4.52
N SER A 117 8.48 -27.61 5.47
CA SER A 117 8.12 -27.70 6.89
C SER A 117 6.75 -27.08 7.16
N LEU A 118 5.81 -27.92 7.59
CA LEU A 118 4.52 -27.54 8.15
C LEU A 118 4.57 -27.58 9.69
N GLU A 119 3.68 -26.83 10.34
CA GLU A 119 3.46 -26.98 11.78
C GLU A 119 3.01 -28.41 12.12
N VAL A 120 3.73 -29.04 13.04
CA VAL A 120 3.42 -30.38 13.54
C VAL A 120 2.64 -30.23 14.86
N PRO A 121 1.38 -30.70 14.94
CA PRO A 121 0.62 -30.76 16.19
C PRO A 121 1.28 -31.65 17.23
N ASP A 122 0.76 -31.63 18.47
CA ASP A 122 1.13 -32.64 19.46
C ASP A 122 0.97 -34.07 18.88
N LEU A 123 1.96 -34.93 19.07
CA LEU A 123 2.02 -36.25 18.43
C LEU A 123 0.91 -37.21 18.87
N ALA A 124 0.21 -36.91 19.96
CA ALA A 124 -0.99 -37.61 20.41
C ALA A 124 -2.30 -36.93 19.93
N SER A 125 -2.23 -35.74 19.34
CA SER A 125 -3.40 -34.96 18.93
C SER A 125 -4.17 -35.64 17.80
N THR A 126 -5.49 -35.44 17.83
CA THR A 126 -6.41 -35.69 16.71
C THR A 126 -6.95 -34.40 16.09
N THR A 127 -6.59 -33.23 16.64
CA THR A 127 -6.86 -31.91 16.07
C THR A 127 -5.75 -31.53 15.10
N CYS A 128 -6.14 -30.95 13.96
CA CYS A 128 -5.18 -30.44 12.99
C CYS A 128 -4.38 -29.26 13.53
N GLY A 129 -3.17 -29.09 13.03
CA GLY A 129 -2.30 -27.96 13.35
C GLY A 129 -2.78 -26.67 12.71
N ARG A 130 -2.03 -25.59 12.91
CA ARG A 130 -2.31 -24.35 12.21
C ARG A 130 -1.96 -24.47 10.73
N PHE A 131 -2.70 -23.74 9.91
CA PHE A 131 -2.39 -23.61 8.49
C PHE A 131 -1.04 -22.92 8.28
N THR A 132 -0.24 -23.50 7.39
CA THR A 132 1.03 -22.96 6.91
C THR A 132 0.91 -22.71 5.39
N GLY A 133 1.34 -21.54 4.91
CA GLY A 133 1.29 -21.19 3.50
C GLY A 133 2.35 -21.93 2.68
N VAL A 134 1.93 -22.72 1.71
CA VAL A 134 2.79 -23.43 0.74
C VAL A 134 2.73 -22.69 -0.59
N VAL A 135 3.88 -22.16 -1.04
CA VAL A 135 3.97 -21.38 -2.27
C VAL A 135 4.25 -22.28 -3.47
N VAL A 136 3.41 -22.20 -4.51
CA VAL A 136 3.54 -22.98 -5.75
C VAL A 136 3.70 -22.04 -6.95
N PRO A 137 4.92 -21.85 -7.47
CA PRO A 137 5.16 -20.92 -8.56
C PRO A 137 4.69 -21.45 -9.92
N LEU A 138 4.12 -20.58 -10.75
CA LEU A 138 3.82 -20.87 -12.16
C LEU A 138 5.11 -21.01 -12.97
N LYS A 139 5.01 -21.69 -14.12
CA LYS A 139 6.11 -21.81 -15.07
C LYS A 139 6.00 -20.77 -16.16
N THR A 140 7.08 -20.03 -16.42
CA THR A 140 7.12 -19.04 -17.51
C THR A 140 7.76 -19.62 -18.76
N LYS A 141 7.16 -19.41 -19.94
CA LYS A 141 7.79 -19.74 -21.23
C LYS A 141 8.62 -18.58 -21.78
N LYS A 142 9.37 -18.86 -22.86
CA LYS A 142 9.80 -17.83 -23.81
C LYS A 142 8.58 -16.96 -24.20
N HIS A 143 8.78 -15.64 -24.20
CA HIS A 143 7.75 -14.62 -24.45
C HIS A 143 6.68 -14.45 -23.35
N GLY A 144 6.96 -14.82 -22.10
CA GLY A 144 6.15 -14.39 -20.94
C GLY A 144 4.84 -15.15 -20.72
N ALA A 145 4.47 -16.09 -21.59
CA ALA A 145 3.28 -16.92 -21.38
C ALA A 145 3.45 -17.85 -20.18
N GLN A 146 2.52 -17.77 -19.22
CA GLN A 146 2.49 -18.64 -18.05
C GLN A 146 1.94 -20.04 -18.38
N ARG A 147 2.40 -21.03 -17.62
CA ARG A 147 1.96 -22.42 -17.62
C ARG A 147 1.77 -22.88 -16.18
N PRO A 148 0.94 -23.92 -15.95
CA PRO A 148 0.73 -24.47 -14.61
C PRO A 148 2.04 -24.85 -13.90
N GLY A 149 2.14 -24.39 -12.66
CA GLY A 149 3.12 -24.78 -11.65
C GLY A 149 2.72 -26.07 -10.95
N LYS A 150 3.68 -26.81 -10.43
CA LYS A 150 3.43 -28.01 -9.62
C LYS A 150 4.44 -28.10 -8.51
N ASP A 151 3.95 -28.35 -7.31
CA ASP A 151 4.77 -28.67 -6.15
C ASP A 151 4.12 -29.77 -5.30
N LYS A 152 4.77 -30.17 -4.21
CA LYS A 152 4.29 -31.19 -3.31
C LYS A 152 4.72 -30.91 -1.87
N VAL A 153 3.89 -31.34 -0.92
CA VAL A 153 4.28 -31.51 0.48
C VAL A 153 4.43 -33.00 0.75
N VAL A 154 5.56 -33.43 1.27
CA VAL A 154 5.82 -34.81 1.67
C VAL A 154 5.83 -34.87 3.20
N VAL A 155 5.07 -35.79 3.77
CA VAL A 155 5.05 -36.06 5.21
C VAL A 155 5.52 -37.47 5.47
N ILE A 156 6.26 -37.66 6.55
CA ILE A 156 6.62 -38.97 7.06
C ILE A 156 6.23 -39.02 8.54
N ALA A 157 5.27 -39.90 8.86
CA ALA A 157 4.85 -40.20 10.22
C ALA A 157 5.40 -41.57 10.64
N VAL A 158 5.92 -41.68 11.86
CA VAL A 158 6.44 -42.92 12.43
C VAL A 158 5.61 -43.29 13.65
N ALA A 159 5.13 -44.52 13.69
CA ALA A 159 4.30 -45.06 14.76
C ALA A 159 4.99 -46.26 15.42
N ASN A 160 4.57 -46.58 16.65
CA ASN A 160 5.03 -47.77 17.36
C ASN A 160 4.31 -49.06 16.88
N GLY A 161 3.22 -48.91 16.12
CA GLY A 161 2.38 -49.99 15.59
C GLY A 161 2.83 -50.55 14.24
N LYS A 162 1.95 -51.32 13.58
CA LYS A 162 2.14 -51.82 12.21
C LYS A 162 1.06 -51.25 11.29
N PRO A 163 1.42 -50.54 10.21
CA PRO A 163 2.78 -50.22 9.73
C PRO A 163 3.57 -49.28 10.65
N THR A 164 4.90 -49.40 10.70
CA THR A 164 5.74 -48.55 11.57
C THR A 164 5.96 -47.15 11.00
N GLN A 165 5.67 -46.96 9.71
CA GLN A 165 5.92 -45.72 9.00
C GLN A 165 4.86 -45.50 7.95
N ASP A 166 4.41 -44.26 7.86
CA ASP A 166 3.58 -43.74 6.80
C ASP A 166 4.31 -42.66 6.00
N LYS A 167 4.00 -42.57 4.71
CA LYS A 167 4.58 -41.55 3.84
C LYS A 167 3.52 -41.05 2.88
N ASP A 168 3.14 -39.80 3.12
CA ASP A 168 2.08 -39.13 2.37
C ASP A 168 2.65 -38.00 1.54
N THR A 169 2.00 -37.73 0.41
CA THR A 169 2.39 -36.69 -0.52
C THR A 169 1.17 -35.92 -0.99
N LEU A 170 0.99 -34.70 -0.48
CA LEU A 170 0.04 -33.75 -1.03
C LEU A 170 0.62 -33.17 -2.32
N ARG A 171 -0.10 -33.29 -3.44
CA ARG A 171 0.30 -32.70 -4.72
C ARG A 171 -0.52 -31.46 -5.01
N ILE A 172 0.18 -30.35 -5.24
CA ILE A 172 -0.43 -29.04 -5.46
C ILE A 172 -0.08 -28.57 -6.87
N LYS A 173 -1.09 -28.09 -7.59
CA LYS A 173 -0.95 -27.52 -8.93
C LYS A 173 -1.53 -26.12 -8.93
N CYS A 174 -0.67 -25.13 -9.22
CA CYS A 174 -1.10 -23.76 -9.48
C CYS A 174 -1.36 -23.60 -10.98
N THR A 175 -2.50 -23.04 -11.38
CA THR A 175 -2.84 -22.76 -12.78
C THR A 175 -2.90 -21.26 -13.04
N PRO A 176 -2.37 -20.76 -14.19
CA PRO A 176 -2.45 -19.35 -14.53
C PRO A 176 -3.89 -18.90 -14.65
N ASN A 177 -4.18 -17.70 -14.18
CA ASN A 177 -5.48 -17.08 -14.35
C ASN A 177 -5.46 -16.13 -15.56
N PRO A 178 -6.26 -16.39 -16.62
CA PRO A 178 -6.27 -15.53 -17.82
C PRO A 178 -6.73 -14.09 -17.56
N SER A 179 -7.41 -13.81 -16.44
CA SER A 179 -7.75 -12.44 -16.04
C SER A 179 -6.62 -11.71 -15.33
N CYS A 180 -5.61 -12.45 -14.84
CA CYS A 180 -4.35 -11.87 -14.43
C CYS A 180 -3.59 -11.46 -15.69
N GLY A 181 -3.26 -10.17 -15.82
CA GLY A 181 -2.28 -9.73 -16.81
C GLY A 181 -0.93 -10.44 -16.58
N PRO A 182 0.07 -10.26 -17.47
CA PRO A 182 1.41 -10.80 -17.21
C PRO A 182 1.87 -10.36 -15.81
N PRO A 183 2.40 -11.30 -14.99
CA PRO A 183 2.68 -11.03 -13.58
C PRO A 183 3.64 -9.84 -13.44
N PRO A 184 3.54 -9.04 -12.36
CA PRO A 184 4.57 -8.09 -12.01
C PRO A 184 5.87 -8.87 -11.89
N THR A 185 6.85 -8.48 -12.69
CA THR A 185 8.04 -9.30 -12.86
C THR A 185 8.78 -9.46 -11.53
N LEU A 186 9.30 -10.69 -11.33
CA LEU A 186 10.24 -11.10 -10.30
C LEU A 186 11.23 -9.99 -9.92
N PRO A 187 11.79 -9.97 -8.70
CA PRO A 187 12.91 -9.09 -8.36
C PRO A 187 13.95 -9.11 -9.49
N CYS A 188 14.54 -7.95 -9.79
CA CYS A 188 15.50 -7.75 -10.87
C CYS A 188 16.79 -8.53 -10.60
N THR A 189 16.71 -9.85 -10.70
CA THR A 189 17.87 -10.73 -10.61
C THR A 189 18.59 -10.71 -11.95
N ARG A 190 19.91 -10.91 -11.94
CA ARG A 190 20.70 -11.07 -13.18
C ARG A 190 20.14 -12.13 -14.14
N ALA A 191 19.34 -13.07 -13.65
CA ALA A 191 18.65 -14.07 -14.45
C ALA A 191 17.55 -13.50 -15.36
N ASN A 192 17.04 -12.30 -15.06
CA ASN A 192 16.03 -11.57 -15.82
C ASN A 192 16.53 -10.20 -16.32
N ALA A 193 17.84 -10.12 -16.63
CA ALA A 193 18.45 -8.95 -17.25
C ALA A 193 17.61 -8.45 -18.43
N ASN A 194 17.62 -7.14 -18.65
CA ASN A 194 16.98 -6.47 -19.76
C ASN A 194 17.35 -7.20 -21.07
N PRO A 195 16.38 -7.85 -21.73
CA PRO A 195 16.65 -8.69 -22.88
C PRO A 195 17.16 -7.91 -24.09
N ALA A 196 16.98 -6.59 -24.10
CA ALA A 196 17.51 -5.70 -25.12
C ALA A 196 19.00 -5.34 -24.89
N GLY A 197 19.58 -5.67 -23.73
CA GLY A 197 21.00 -5.46 -23.44
C GLY A 197 21.37 -4.08 -22.89
N GLY A 198 20.40 -3.23 -22.59
CA GLY A 198 20.58 -1.96 -21.87
C GLY A 198 20.72 -2.13 -20.35
N PRO A 199 20.44 -1.10 -19.54
CA PRO A 199 20.39 -1.21 -18.09
C PRO A 199 19.29 -2.18 -17.64
N ASN A 200 19.53 -2.85 -16.52
CA ASN A 200 18.66 -3.87 -15.92
C ASN A 200 17.80 -3.33 -14.79
N GLU A 201 18.33 -2.38 -14.03
CA GLU A 201 17.69 -1.86 -12.83
C GLU A 201 17.96 -0.36 -12.67
N LEU A 202 16.98 0.33 -12.10
CA LEU A 202 17.05 1.72 -11.67
C LEU A 202 16.64 1.81 -10.21
N ASP A 203 17.58 2.24 -9.38
CA ASP A 203 17.30 2.65 -8.00
C ASP A 203 17.08 4.15 -7.95
N LEU A 204 15.94 4.55 -7.40
CA LEU A 204 15.62 5.93 -7.05
C LEU A 204 15.62 6.06 -5.53
N VAL A 205 16.44 6.96 -5.00
CA VAL A 205 16.54 7.23 -3.57
C VAL A 205 16.25 8.71 -3.31
N VAL A 206 15.21 8.99 -2.53
CA VAL A 206 14.86 10.37 -2.15
C VAL A 206 15.98 11.00 -1.33
N ALA A 207 16.40 12.21 -1.70
CA ALA A 207 17.46 12.94 -1.04
C ALA A 207 17.08 13.40 0.38
N ASN A 208 18.10 13.79 1.16
CA ASN A 208 17.93 14.24 2.55
C ASN A 208 17.39 15.68 2.71
N SER A 209 17.30 16.44 1.62
CA SER A 209 16.88 17.84 1.62
C SER A 209 16.35 18.27 0.27
N GLY A 210 15.73 19.45 0.21
CA GLY A 210 15.15 19.99 -1.03
C GLY A 210 13.82 19.34 -1.42
N THR A 211 13.21 18.61 -0.49
CA THR A 211 11.92 17.97 -0.69
C THR A 211 10.78 18.90 -0.31
N ASP A 212 9.63 18.69 -0.91
CA ASP A 212 8.43 19.44 -0.59
C ASP A 212 7.15 18.62 -0.77
N LEU A 213 6.23 18.75 0.16
CA LEU A 213 4.91 18.12 0.16
C LEU A 213 3.87 19.12 0.65
N ASP A 214 2.93 19.41 -0.24
CA ASP A 214 1.76 20.22 0.03
C ASP A 214 0.49 19.38 0.05
N ILE A 215 -0.36 19.63 1.04
CA ILE A 215 -1.57 18.85 1.29
C ILE A 215 -2.77 19.79 1.45
N GLY A 216 -3.77 19.58 0.61
CA GLY A 216 -5.06 20.25 0.61
C GLY A 216 -5.01 21.74 0.23
N TRP A 217 -6.17 22.39 0.26
CA TRP A 217 -6.35 23.74 -0.31
C TRP A 217 -6.12 24.89 0.68
N THR A 218 -5.92 24.62 1.99
CA THR A 218 -5.87 25.68 3.01
C THR A 218 -4.55 26.44 3.08
N GLY A 219 -3.46 25.88 2.57
CA GLY A 219 -2.09 26.40 2.75
C GLY A 219 -1.47 26.09 4.12
N ILE A 220 -2.26 25.61 5.09
CA ILE A 220 -1.77 25.29 6.45
C ILE A 220 -0.87 24.06 6.43
N SER A 221 -1.25 23.05 5.67
CA SER A 221 -0.55 21.77 5.54
C SER A 221 0.39 21.75 4.32
N HIS A 222 0.98 22.90 4.00
CA HIS A 222 1.96 23.08 2.93
C HIS A 222 3.38 23.13 3.48
N ASN A 223 4.34 22.90 2.59
CA ASN A 223 5.77 22.94 2.84
C ASN A 223 6.29 21.91 3.85
N PHE A 224 5.84 20.67 3.77
CA PHE A 224 6.41 19.57 4.55
C PHE A 224 7.58 18.90 3.81
N PRO A 225 8.62 18.43 4.51
CA PRO A 225 9.60 17.54 3.89
C PRO A 225 8.95 16.17 3.63
N VAL A 226 9.53 15.40 2.70
CA VAL A 226 9.23 13.96 2.61
C VAL A 226 10.31 13.14 3.31
N VAL A 227 10.02 11.87 3.59
CA VAL A 227 10.97 10.98 4.27
C VAL A 227 12.13 10.67 3.32
N ALA A 228 13.31 11.15 3.69
CA ALA A 228 14.55 10.85 2.97
C ALA A 228 14.84 9.34 2.93
N ASN A 229 15.65 8.91 1.97
CA ASN A 229 15.99 7.49 1.76
C ASN A 229 14.77 6.60 1.51
N SER A 230 13.62 7.17 1.17
CA SER A 230 12.53 6.42 0.55
C SER A 230 13.01 5.94 -0.81
N THR A 231 12.88 4.64 -1.06
CA THR A 231 13.50 3.97 -2.20
C THR A 231 12.43 3.40 -3.15
N LEU A 232 12.71 3.50 -4.44
CA LEU A 232 12.06 2.69 -5.47
C LEU A 232 13.15 2.00 -6.29
N SER A 233 13.27 0.69 -6.15
CA SER A 233 14.08 -0.18 -6.99
C SER A 233 13.19 -0.78 -8.08
N ALA A 234 13.49 -0.49 -9.34
CA ALA A 234 12.67 -0.87 -10.48
C ALA A 234 13.49 -1.59 -11.55
N CYS A 235 12.89 -2.62 -12.17
CA CYS A 235 13.48 -3.28 -13.31
C CYS A 235 13.27 -2.42 -14.56
N LEU A 236 14.30 -2.39 -15.39
CA LEU A 236 14.26 -1.75 -16.69
C LEU A 236 14.20 -2.81 -17.80
N ARG A 237 13.39 -2.54 -18.81
CA ARG A 237 13.20 -3.39 -19.99
C ARG A 237 13.23 -2.53 -21.25
N SER A 238 13.19 -3.21 -22.40
CA SER A 238 12.99 -2.67 -23.76
C SER A 238 14.05 -1.73 -24.34
N CYS A 239 14.80 -0.99 -23.54
CA CYS A 239 15.90 -0.15 -24.03
C CYS A 239 17.15 -0.99 -24.36
N GLY A 240 17.74 -0.77 -25.54
CA GLY A 240 18.95 -1.44 -25.98
C GLY A 240 20.22 -0.94 -25.28
N PRO A 241 21.41 -1.46 -25.68
CA PRO A 241 22.69 -1.02 -25.11
C PRO A 241 22.92 0.47 -25.35
N ASP A 242 22.40 1.01 -26.46
CA ASP A 242 22.51 2.43 -26.79
C ASP A 242 21.51 3.32 -26.02
N GLY A 243 20.74 2.77 -25.08
CA GLY A 243 19.78 3.53 -24.27
C GLY A 243 18.49 3.93 -25.01
N THR A 244 18.26 3.39 -26.22
CA THR A 244 17.08 3.66 -27.04
C THR A 244 16.29 2.38 -27.36
N PRO A 245 14.95 2.43 -27.44
CA PRO A 245 14.06 3.53 -27.00
C PRO A 245 14.15 3.74 -25.47
N PRO A 246 13.43 4.72 -24.86
CA PRO A 246 13.29 4.81 -23.41
C PRO A 246 12.93 3.44 -22.80
N CYS A 247 13.51 3.13 -21.64
CA CYS A 247 13.29 1.86 -20.97
C CYS A 247 11.89 1.80 -20.38
N ASP A 248 11.19 0.67 -20.52
CA ASP A 248 10.03 0.39 -19.69
C ASP A 248 10.50 0.14 -18.25
N LEU A 249 9.86 0.81 -17.30
CA LEU A 249 10.13 0.72 -15.87
C LEU A 249 9.00 -0.06 -15.20
N GLN A 250 9.35 -1.06 -14.38
CA GLN A 250 8.40 -1.78 -13.54
C GLN A 250 9.06 -2.18 -12.22
N ALA A 251 8.41 -1.92 -11.09
CA ALA A 251 8.90 -2.31 -9.77
C ALA A 251 8.03 -3.38 -9.12
N SER A 252 8.65 -4.32 -8.42
CA SER A 252 7.96 -5.26 -7.53
C SER A 252 7.84 -4.67 -6.13
N VAL A 253 6.67 -4.79 -5.49
CA VAL A 253 6.38 -4.25 -4.16
C VAL A 253 5.70 -5.30 -3.28
N GLY A 254 5.78 -5.13 -1.97
CA GLY A 254 5.25 -6.06 -0.97
C GLY A 254 6.33 -6.88 -0.25
N PRO A 255 5.93 -7.75 0.69
CA PRO A 255 6.86 -8.58 1.47
C PRO A 255 7.80 -9.40 0.58
N GLY A 256 9.08 -9.46 0.94
CA GLY A 256 10.09 -10.24 0.20
C GLY A 256 10.54 -9.62 -1.13
N THR A 257 10.01 -8.46 -1.52
CA THR A 257 10.51 -7.69 -2.67
C THR A 257 11.58 -6.67 -2.25
N PRO A 258 12.40 -6.15 -3.18
CA PRO A 258 13.39 -5.11 -2.87
C PRO A 258 12.78 -3.84 -2.26
N ASN A 259 11.54 -3.50 -2.64
CA ASN A 259 10.85 -2.31 -2.13
C ASN A 259 10.14 -2.53 -0.79
N GLY A 260 9.98 -3.78 -0.35
CA GLY A 260 9.26 -4.14 0.87
C GLY A 260 7.80 -3.71 0.86
N GLU A 261 7.19 -3.59 2.04
CA GLU A 261 5.76 -3.27 2.21
C GLU A 261 5.44 -1.78 2.15
N THR A 262 6.38 -0.92 2.55
CA THR A 262 6.17 0.52 2.65
C THR A 262 7.12 1.32 1.76
N PHE A 263 6.62 2.43 1.24
CA PHE A 263 7.44 3.47 0.62
C PHE A 263 7.96 4.42 1.70
N GLY A 264 9.16 4.11 2.21
CA GLY A 264 9.81 4.88 3.27
C GLY A 264 9.33 4.52 4.68
N ALA A 265 9.88 5.24 5.67
CA ALA A 265 9.46 5.16 7.07
C ALA A 265 8.21 6.06 7.32
N PRO A 266 7.52 5.93 8.47
CA PRO A 266 6.37 6.78 8.78
C PRO A 266 6.71 8.28 8.75
N LEU A 267 5.89 9.09 8.09
CA LEU A 267 6.08 10.53 7.90
C LEU A 267 5.35 11.33 8.99
N PRO A 268 6.06 12.04 9.88
CA PRO A 268 5.44 12.90 10.87
C PRO A 268 5.06 14.26 10.28
N LEU A 269 3.78 14.59 10.35
CA LEU A 269 3.20 15.86 9.91
C LEU A 269 2.54 16.56 11.09
N LEU A 270 2.83 17.84 11.27
CA LEU A 270 2.18 18.66 12.29
C LEU A 270 1.99 20.06 11.75
N ALA A 271 0.72 20.46 11.63
CA ALA A 271 0.31 21.82 11.31
C ALA A 271 -0.97 22.17 12.07
N ALA A 272 -1.10 23.43 12.47
CA ALA A 272 -2.26 23.93 13.23
C ALA A 272 -2.65 23.05 14.43
N SER A 273 -1.65 22.50 15.13
CA SER A 273 -1.83 21.59 16.27
C SER A 273 -2.53 20.25 15.95
N VAL A 274 -2.58 19.85 14.68
CA VAL A 274 -3.10 18.55 14.24
C VAL A 274 -1.92 17.62 13.91
N PRO A 275 -1.54 16.69 14.81
CA PRO A 275 -0.47 15.74 14.59
C PRO A 275 -0.94 14.54 13.77
N VAL A 276 -0.28 14.27 12.67
CA VAL A 276 -0.58 13.15 11.79
C VAL A 276 0.69 12.34 11.54
N CYS A 277 0.62 11.02 11.74
CA CYS A 277 1.64 10.10 11.24
C CYS A 277 1.11 9.40 9.99
N VAL A 278 1.81 9.51 8.87
CA VAL A 278 1.41 8.84 7.63
C VAL A 278 2.32 7.65 7.36
N VAL A 279 1.74 6.45 7.23
CA VAL A 279 2.44 5.28 6.70
C VAL A 279 2.02 5.07 5.27
N ASN A 280 2.97 5.13 4.34
CA ASN A 280 2.72 4.90 2.93
C ASN A 280 2.99 3.43 2.60
N GLU A 281 1.95 2.62 2.53
CA GLU A 281 2.04 1.23 2.08
C GLU A 281 1.92 1.19 0.56
N TRP A 282 2.64 0.27 -0.09
CA TRP A 282 2.40 0.02 -1.51
C TRP A 282 1.00 -0.58 -1.70
N ASN A 283 0.31 -0.17 -2.76
CA ASN A 283 -1.00 -0.74 -3.10
C ASN A 283 -0.91 -1.63 -4.35
N PRO A 284 -0.48 -2.91 -4.22
CA PRO A 284 -0.35 -3.82 -5.36
C PRO A 284 -1.70 -4.16 -6.00
N THR A 285 -2.80 -4.07 -5.24
CA THR A 285 -4.16 -4.33 -5.73
C THR A 285 -4.59 -3.33 -6.80
N VAL A 286 -4.18 -2.06 -6.67
CA VAL A 286 -4.39 -1.02 -7.70
C VAL A 286 -3.39 -1.15 -8.85
N GLY A 287 -2.18 -1.62 -8.54
CA GLY A 287 -1.15 -1.95 -9.50
C GLY A 287 0.24 -1.59 -8.99
N THR A 288 1.23 -2.37 -9.40
CA THR A 288 2.63 -2.10 -9.08
C THR A 288 3.15 -0.85 -9.79
N PRO A 289 4.23 -0.20 -9.29
CA PRO A 289 4.80 0.95 -9.97
C PRO A 289 5.27 0.62 -11.40
N MET A 290 4.87 1.44 -12.37
CA MET A 290 5.23 1.27 -13.78
C MET A 290 5.39 2.61 -14.48
N GLY A 291 6.18 2.65 -15.56
CA GLY A 291 6.38 3.85 -16.36
C GLY A 291 7.48 3.71 -17.38
N THR A 292 8.13 4.83 -17.71
CA THR A 292 9.30 4.89 -18.58
C THR A 292 10.44 5.64 -17.92
N ALA A 293 11.66 5.25 -18.28
CA ALA A 293 12.88 5.92 -17.89
C ALA A 293 13.79 6.03 -19.11
N ASP A 294 14.11 7.26 -19.53
CA ASP A 294 14.97 7.52 -20.67
C ASP A 294 16.40 7.79 -20.19
N PRO A 295 17.34 6.86 -20.40
CA PRO A 295 18.71 7.04 -19.96
C PRO A 295 19.52 8.03 -20.83
N LEU A 296 19.00 8.46 -21.99
CA LEU A 296 19.66 9.45 -22.85
C LEU A 296 19.38 10.88 -22.42
N THR A 297 18.18 11.13 -21.91
CA THR A 297 17.72 12.46 -21.48
C THR A 297 17.67 12.60 -19.97
N GLY A 298 17.58 11.49 -19.24
CA GLY A 298 17.29 11.45 -17.81
C GLY A 298 15.82 11.66 -17.49
N GLU A 299 14.93 11.64 -18.49
CA GLU A 299 13.49 11.77 -18.28
C GLU A 299 12.91 10.53 -17.60
N LEU A 300 12.11 10.77 -16.56
CA LEU A 300 11.38 9.75 -15.83
C LEU A 300 9.89 10.09 -15.89
N ASN A 301 9.04 9.10 -16.19
CA ASN A 301 7.59 9.23 -16.14
C ASN A 301 6.98 7.92 -15.63
N PHE A 302 6.49 7.88 -14.39
CA PHE A 302 6.02 6.64 -13.78
C PHE A 302 4.91 6.89 -12.75
N GLN A 303 4.10 5.87 -12.51
CA GLN A 303 3.01 5.89 -11.53
C GLN A 303 3.44 5.12 -10.28
N ILE A 304 3.26 5.72 -9.11
CA ILE A 304 3.26 5.01 -7.82
C ILE A 304 1.83 4.99 -7.28
N ASN A 305 1.40 3.83 -6.75
CA ASN A 305 0.12 3.68 -6.06
C ASN A 305 0.37 3.30 -4.61
N LEU A 306 -0.21 4.06 -3.70
CA LEU A 306 -0.03 3.90 -2.25
C LEU A 306 -1.38 3.77 -1.57
N THR A 307 -1.39 2.98 -0.50
CA THR A 307 -2.38 3.08 0.58
C THR A 307 -1.75 3.90 1.69
N SER A 308 -2.08 5.17 1.76
CA SER A 308 -1.59 6.07 2.82
C SER A 308 -2.47 5.90 4.06
N LYS A 309 -1.95 5.20 5.07
CA LYS A 309 -2.57 5.08 6.39
C LYS A 309 -2.28 6.33 7.21
N VAL A 310 -3.35 7.06 7.53
CA VAL A 310 -3.31 8.33 8.24
C VAL A 310 -3.65 8.08 9.70
N HIS A 311 -2.70 8.32 10.59
CA HIS A 311 -2.89 8.17 12.03
C HIS A 311 -2.99 9.53 12.71
N LEU A 312 -4.05 9.77 13.50
CA LEU A 312 -4.17 10.97 14.32
C LEU A 312 -3.50 10.74 15.67
N THR A 313 -2.37 11.40 15.91
CA THR A 313 -1.47 11.08 17.04
C THR A 313 -1.43 12.22 18.08
N SER A 314 -0.26 12.51 18.66
CA SER A 314 -0.07 13.56 19.68
C SER A 314 1.03 14.54 19.26
N PRO A 315 0.95 15.84 19.60
CA PRO A 315 2.03 16.79 19.31
C PRO A 315 3.36 16.46 19.99
N THR A 316 3.36 15.67 21.07
CA THR A 316 4.59 15.18 21.74
C THR A 316 5.21 13.95 21.07
N GLN A 317 4.40 13.21 20.31
CA GLN A 317 4.76 11.96 19.65
C GLN A 317 4.01 11.90 18.31
N VAL A 318 4.49 12.66 17.32
CA VAL A 318 3.81 12.76 16.02
C VAL A 318 3.89 11.42 15.29
N CYS A 319 5.07 10.82 15.20
CA CYS A 319 5.30 9.43 14.81
C CYS A 319 6.20 8.70 15.82
N PRO A 320 6.19 7.37 15.88
CA PRO A 320 7.23 6.61 16.58
C PRO A 320 8.63 6.90 16.05
N ARG A 321 9.62 6.78 16.92
CA ARG A 321 11.03 7.03 16.63
C ARG A 321 11.86 5.78 16.93
N CYS A 322 12.97 5.64 16.21
CA CYS A 322 14.01 4.67 16.46
C CYS A 322 15.11 5.32 17.33
N LYS A 323 15.06 5.11 18.64
CA LYS A 323 16.02 5.66 19.60
C LYS A 323 16.95 4.58 20.10
N ASN A 324 18.26 4.80 19.98
CA ASN A 324 19.28 3.86 20.44
C ASN A 324 19.08 2.43 19.89
N GLY A 325 18.60 2.32 18.64
CA GLY A 325 18.33 1.04 17.98
C GLY A 325 17.03 0.35 18.44
N GLN A 326 16.15 1.04 19.18
CA GLN A 326 14.85 0.52 19.59
C GLN A 326 13.70 1.49 19.29
N CYS A 327 12.51 0.97 18.96
CA CYS A 327 11.34 1.82 18.78
C CYS A 327 10.87 2.40 20.12
N ASP A 328 10.61 3.70 20.16
CA ASP A 328 10.20 4.42 21.39
C ASP A 328 8.73 4.22 21.76
N SER A 329 7.89 3.83 20.80
CA SER A 329 6.43 3.75 20.93
C SER A 329 5.81 2.89 19.82
N GLY A 330 4.50 2.70 19.88
CA GLY A 330 3.74 1.87 18.94
C GLY A 330 3.82 0.37 19.25
N PRO A 331 3.28 -0.49 18.37
CA PRO A 331 3.21 -1.94 18.60
C PRO A 331 4.58 -2.61 18.76
N HIS A 332 5.63 -1.98 18.25
CA HIS A 332 7.00 -2.48 18.29
C HIS A 332 7.86 -1.76 19.33
N GLN A 333 7.26 -1.11 20.33
CA GLN A 333 8.02 -0.48 21.41
C GLN A 333 9.06 -1.45 22.00
N ASP A 334 10.26 -0.93 22.25
CA ASP A 334 11.45 -1.65 22.74
C ASP A 334 11.99 -2.75 21.79
N LYS A 335 11.45 -2.88 20.57
CA LYS A 335 11.97 -3.79 19.55
C LYS A 335 13.03 -3.11 18.70
N GLY A 336 13.94 -3.93 18.16
CA GLY A 336 15.06 -3.48 17.35
C GLY A 336 14.61 -2.71 16.11
N CYS A 337 15.29 -1.61 15.83
CA CYS A 337 15.09 -0.78 14.64
C CYS A 337 16.41 -0.21 14.12
N THR A 338 16.40 0.21 12.86
CA THR A 338 17.50 0.97 12.25
C THR A 338 16.97 2.30 11.75
N VAL A 339 17.67 3.38 12.04
CA VAL A 339 17.31 4.72 11.57
C VAL A 339 17.41 4.74 10.04
N ALA A 340 16.29 5.02 9.39
CA ALA A 340 16.19 5.14 7.94
C ALA A 340 16.32 6.61 7.50
N ALA A 341 15.81 7.55 8.30
CA ALA A 341 15.89 8.99 8.05
C ALA A 341 15.75 9.74 9.37
N THR A 342 16.21 11.00 9.40
CA THR A 342 15.98 11.90 10.53
C THR A 342 15.25 13.15 10.03
N LEU A 343 14.13 13.48 10.65
CA LEU A 343 13.36 14.70 10.37
C LEU A 343 13.22 15.56 11.63
N VAL A 344 13.20 16.88 11.46
CA VAL A 344 12.89 17.83 12.53
C VAL A 344 11.48 18.34 12.36
N VAL A 345 10.61 18.07 13.32
CA VAL A 345 9.24 18.59 13.36
C VAL A 345 9.22 19.78 14.30
N ALA A 346 9.52 20.98 13.79
CA ALA A 346 9.75 22.16 14.62
C ALA A 346 8.57 22.54 15.52
N GLN A 347 7.35 22.19 15.10
CA GLN A 347 6.10 22.44 15.81
C GLN A 347 5.78 21.41 16.89
N ALA A 348 6.52 20.29 16.95
CA ALA A 348 6.30 19.25 17.95
C ALA A 348 6.66 19.76 19.36
N PHE A 349 6.00 19.17 20.36
CA PHE A 349 6.24 19.47 21.76
C PHE A 349 7.31 18.53 22.31
N GLY A 350 8.24 19.05 23.11
CA GLY A 350 9.35 18.25 23.64
C GLY A 350 10.42 17.97 22.58
N ASP A 351 10.75 16.70 22.37
CA ASP A 351 11.77 16.29 21.39
C ASP A 351 11.25 16.42 19.95
N LYS A 352 11.89 17.33 19.22
CA LYS A 352 11.53 17.70 17.84
C LYS A 352 12.25 16.86 16.80
N THR A 353 13.22 16.04 17.20
CA THR A 353 13.97 15.18 16.30
C THR A 353 13.26 13.83 16.20
N TYR A 354 13.02 13.39 14.98
CA TYR A 354 12.37 12.13 14.67
C TYR A 354 13.33 11.28 13.85
N ASP A 355 14.03 10.38 14.52
CA ASP A 355 14.76 9.30 13.87
C ASP A 355 13.76 8.24 13.44
N LEU A 356 13.45 8.19 12.15
CA LEU A 356 12.37 7.39 11.59
C LEU A 356 12.88 6.01 11.20
N SER A 357 12.03 5.00 11.37
CA SER A 357 12.31 3.64 10.91
C SER A 357 11.05 2.96 10.43
N ARG A 358 11.16 2.18 9.35
CA ARG A 358 10.05 1.33 8.87
C ARG A 358 9.63 0.30 9.92
N ALA A 359 10.54 -0.08 10.82
CA ALA A 359 10.28 -1.04 11.89
C ALA A 359 9.45 -0.48 13.06
N CYS A 360 9.23 0.85 13.09
CA CYS A 360 8.50 1.52 14.17
C CYS A 360 7.15 2.08 13.66
N PRO A 361 6.14 1.22 13.43
CA PRO A 361 4.83 1.67 12.97
C PRO A 361 4.06 2.38 14.10
N PRO A 362 3.20 3.37 13.77
CA PRO A 362 2.30 3.99 14.74
C PRO A 362 1.28 2.98 15.29
N ASP A 363 0.68 3.32 16.44
CA ASP A 363 -0.38 2.51 17.06
C ASP A 363 -1.58 2.35 16.11
N PRO A 364 -1.99 1.12 15.75
CA PRO A 364 -3.18 0.86 14.94
C PRO A 364 -4.46 1.49 15.51
N GLY A 365 -4.55 1.66 16.84
CA GLY A 365 -5.68 2.33 17.50
C GLY A 365 -5.81 3.82 17.18
N THR A 366 -4.79 4.43 16.58
CA THR A 366 -4.78 5.84 16.14
C THR A 366 -5.11 6.01 14.65
N LEU A 367 -5.36 4.92 13.92
CA LEU A 367 -5.69 4.96 12.50
C LEU A 367 -7.00 5.73 12.28
N ALA A 368 -6.89 6.88 11.60
CA ALA A 368 -8.02 7.74 11.27
C ALA A 368 -8.60 7.42 9.89
N ALA A 369 -7.74 7.10 8.90
CA ALA A 369 -8.17 6.75 7.56
C ALA A 369 -7.12 5.92 6.80
N SER A 370 -7.56 5.20 5.77
CA SER A 370 -6.70 4.63 4.74
C SER A 370 -7.08 5.25 3.40
N LEU A 371 -6.15 5.95 2.76
CA LEU A 371 -6.40 6.71 1.54
C LEU A 371 -5.67 6.07 0.36
N ASP A 372 -6.37 5.85 -0.74
CA ASP A 372 -5.75 5.45 -2.00
C ASP A 372 -5.14 6.68 -2.69
N ILE A 373 -3.81 6.78 -2.68
CA ILE A 373 -3.06 7.88 -3.27
C ILE A 373 -2.36 7.40 -4.54
N ARG A 374 -2.70 8.06 -5.66
CA ARG A 374 -2.06 7.85 -6.96
C ARG A 374 -1.11 8.99 -7.23
N LEU A 375 0.18 8.69 -7.27
CA LEU A 375 1.27 9.63 -7.52
C LEU A 375 1.81 9.46 -8.95
N PRO A 376 1.28 10.20 -9.95
CA PRO A 376 1.92 10.31 -11.25
C PRO A 376 3.19 11.15 -11.08
N LEU A 377 4.34 10.52 -11.18
CA LEU A 377 5.66 11.13 -11.02
C LEU A 377 6.27 11.39 -12.40
N THR A 378 6.80 12.60 -12.56
CA THR A 378 7.56 12.98 -13.75
C THR A 378 8.80 13.76 -13.33
N SER A 379 9.90 13.62 -14.07
CA SER A 379 11.02 14.57 -13.96
C SER A 379 10.82 15.82 -14.81
N GLY A 380 9.73 15.90 -15.58
CA GLY A 380 9.36 17.07 -16.38
C GLY A 380 8.43 18.01 -15.62
N LEU A 381 7.37 18.47 -16.27
CA LEU A 381 6.40 19.42 -15.72
C LEU A 381 5.12 18.69 -15.27
N ALA A 382 4.69 18.92 -14.03
CA ALA A 382 3.36 18.53 -13.55
C ALA A 382 2.49 19.78 -13.40
N VAL A 383 1.26 19.74 -13.93
CA VAL A 383 0.31 20.86 -13.88
C VAL A 383 -1.07 20.34 -13.49
N LEU A 384 -1.75 21.06 -12.60
CA LEU A 384 -3.15 20.84 -12.27
C LEU A 384 -3.90 22.17 -12.29
N ALA A 385 -4.80 22.33 -13.26
CA ALA A 385 -5.55 23.55 -13.47
C ALA A 385 -6.72 23.68 -12.48
N GLY A 386 -6.95 24.89 -11.98
CA GLY A 386 -8.14 25.28 -11.25
C GLY A 386 -9.28 25.78 -12.16
N PRO A 387 -10.38 26.27 -11.58
CA PRO A 387 -10.68 26.31 -10.15
C PRO A 387 -11.11 24.94 -9.60
N LYS A 388 -10.87 24.70 -8.29
CA LYS A 388 -11.25 23.47 -7.56
C LYS A 388 -10.75 22.20 -8.25
N PRO A 389 -9.43 22.05 -8.37
CA PRO A 389 -8.84 20.99 -9.19
C PRO A 389 -9.15 19.56 -8.72
N CYS A 390 -9.56 19.41 -7.46
CA CYS A 390 -9.87 18.13 -6.85
C CYS A 390 -11.27 18.13 -6.23
N ALA A 391 -12.02 17.05 -6.43
CA ALA A 391 -13.36 16.87 -5.90
C ALA A 391 -13.48 15.52 -5.18
N ALA A 392 -14.42 15.44 -4.23
CA ALA A 392 -14.78 14.18 -3.58
C ALA A 392 -15.32 13.18 -4.62
N LYS A 393 -14.87 11.93 -4.56
CA LYS A 393 -15.39 10.85 -5.40
C LYS A 393 -16.51 10.08 -4.70
N PRO A 394 -17.42 9.44 -5.46
CA PRO A 394 -18.42 8.56 -4.88
C PRO A 394 -17.79 7.45 -4.02
N GLY A 395 -18.27 7.28 -2.79
CA GLY A 395 -17.78 6.29 -1.85
C GLY A 395 -16.63 6.76 -0.95
N GLU A 396 -16.04 7.93 -1.21
CA GLU A 396 -15.05 8.52 -0.30
C GLU A 396 -15.72 9.07 0.97
N PRO A 397 -15.01 9.09 2.12
CA PRO A 397 -15.49 9.75 3.33
C PRO A 397 -15.86 11.21 3.06
N ARG A 398 -16.79 11.74 3.86
CA ARG A 398 -17.17 13.15 3.79
C ARG A 398 -16.14 14.00 4.52
N GLY A 399 -15.43 14.86 3.78
CA GLY A 399 -14.56 15.90 4.35
C GLY A 399 -15.23 17.26 4.48
N VAL A 400 -14.41 18.32 4.52
CA VAL A 400 -14.90 19.70 4.49
C VAL A 400 -15.34 20.08 3.06
N PRO A 401 -16.18 21.13 2.89
CA PRO A 401 -16.54 21.61 1.57
C PRO A 401 -15.29 21.96 0.74
N VAL A 402 -15.20 21.42 -0.47
CA VAL A 402 -14.11 21.72 -1.42
C VAL A 402 -14.12 23.21 -1.75
N GLN A 403 -13.01 23.87 -1.42
CA GLN A 403 -12.71 25.22 -1.86
C GLN A 403 -11.60 25.18 -2.92
N ASP A 404 -11.41 26.31 -3.58
CA ASP A 404 -10.41 26.43 -4.63
C ASP A 404 -9.02 26.50 -4.01
N ASP A 405 -8.82 27.57 -3.25
CA ASP A 405 -7.68 27.83 -2.40
C ASP A 405 -8.10 28.77 -1.27
N ASN A 406 -7.15 29.08 -0.39
CA ASN A 406 -7.31 30.09 0.65
C ASN A 406 -6.34 31.27 0.44
N CYS A 407 -6.00 31.58 -0.82
CA CYS A 407 -5.01 32.59 -1.18
C CYS A 407 -5.58 34.02 -1.21
N PHE A 408 -6.91 34.15 -1.15
CA PHE A 408 -7.65 35.40 -1.26
C PHE A 408 -7.43 36.15 -2.59
N GLY A 409 -6.89 35.49 -3.63
CA GLY A 409 -6.92 35.93 -5.03
C GLY A 409 -5.86 36.93 -5.48
N GLU A 410 -4.97 37.44 -4.61
CA GLU A 410 -3.93 38.42 -4.95
C GLU A 410 -2.56 38.07 -4.35
N GLY A 411 -1.47 38.56 -4.96
CA GLY A 411 -0.10 38.49 -4.42
C GLY A 411 0.56 37.12 -4.52
N CYS A 412 0.06 36.22 -5.37
CA CYS A 412 0.66 34.92 -5.62
C CYS A 412 1.85 35.01 -6.59
N GLY A 413 2.94 34.31 -6.26
CA GLY A 413 4.21 34.36 -7.00
C GLY A 413 5.28 35.21 -6.32
N ASP A 414 4.93 35.93 -5.25
CA ASP A 414 5.91 36.53 -4.34
C ASP A 414 6.58 35.45 -3.49
N GLY A 415 7.84 35.69 -3.12
CA GLY A 415 8.59 34.78 -2.25
C GLY A 415 7.91 34.62 -0.88
N CYS A 416 7.98 33.41 -0.33
CA CYS A 416 7.52 33.14 1.03
C CYS A 416 8.25 34.00 2.07
N SER A 417 7.60 34.29 3.20
CA SER A 417 8.21 35.08 4.28
C SER A 417 7.78 34.58 5.67
N GLY A 418 8.37 35.15 6.73
CA GLY A 418 8.05 34.76 8.10
C GLY A 418 8.31 33.28 8.37
N SER A 419 7.36 32.57 8.98
CA SER A 419 7.49 31.13 9.25
C SER A 419 7.54 30.25 8.00
N ALA A 420 7.03 30.76 6.87
CA ALA A 420 7.13 30.10 5.57
C ALA A 420 8.51 30.28 4.90
N CYS A 421 9.40 31.07 5.52
CA CYS A 421 10.78 31.25 5.10
C CYS A 421 11.68 31.30 6.34
N ALA A 422 11.72 30.21 7.10
CA ALA A 422 12.53 30.10 8.31
C ALA A 422 14.03 30.09 7.99
N SER A 423 14.40 29.61 6.81
CA SER A 423 15.76 29.70 6.27
C SER A 423 15.74 29.73 4.74
N MET A 424 16.89 29.98 4.13
CA MET A 424 17.06 29.86 2.67
C MET A 424 17.73 28.53 2.34
N GLY A 425 17.16 27.83 1.36
CA GLY A 425 17.72 26.64 0.73
C GLY A 425 17.93 26.86 -0.76
N THR A 426 18.11 25.77 -1.48
CA THR A 426 18.28 25.77 -2.95
C THR A 426 17.18 24.94 -3.57
N ASP A 427 16.47 25.52 -4.52
CA ASP A 427 15.49 24.80 -5.31
C ASP A 427 16.23 23.75 -6.15
N PRO A 428 15.90 22.45 -6.00
CA PRO A 428 16.67 21.37 -6.59
C PRO A 428 16.51 21.32 -8.12
N SER A 429 15.43 21.88 -8.65
CA SER A 429 15.11 21.86 -10.08
C SER A 429 15.82 22.99 -10.82
N SER A 430 15.76 24.20 -10.28
CA SER A 430 16.30 25.41 -10.90
C SER A 430 17.70 25.81 -10.42
N GLY A 431 18.10 25.38 -9.22
CA GLY A 431 19.35 25.82 -8.56
C GLY A 431 19.26 27.21 -7.93
N ASN A 432 18.11 27.87 -7.98
CA ASN A 432 17.90 29.19 -7.40
C ASN A 432 17.67 29.13 -5.88
N PRO A 433 17.93 30.22 -5.14
CA PRO A 433 17.54 30.31 -3.74
C PRO A 433 16.02 30.15 -3.57
N VAL A 434 15.59 29.37 -2.57
CA VAL A 434 14.18 29.17 -2.23
C VAL A 434 14.02 29.16 -0.71
N CYS A 435 12.85 29.59 -0.23
CA CYS A 435 12.54 29.53 1.19
C CYS A 435 12.38 28.07 1.67
N VAL A 436 12.86 27.80 2.87
CA VAL A 436 12.58 26.57 3.61
C VAL A 436 11.68 26.94 4.78
N ASP A 437 10.49 26.34 4.80
CA ASP A 437 9.48 26.56 5.83
C ASP A 437 9.95 26.03 7.19
N ALA A 438 9.42 26.58 8.28
CA ALA A 438 9.65 26.04 9.61
C ALA A 438 9.26 24.55 9.76
N LYS A 439 8.35 24.05 8.91
CA LYS A 439 7.98 22.63 8.80
C LYS A 439 9.03 21.78 8.09
N GLY A 440 9.95 22.38 7.33
CA GLY A 440 11.12 21.75 6.72
C GLY A 440 11.07 21.56 5.21
N GLY A 441 9.90 21.71 4.58
CA GLY A 441 9.75 21.65 3.12
C GLY A 441 10.04 22.99 2.43
N LEU A 442 9.99 22.99 1.11
CA LEU A 442 10.30 24.16 0.29
C LEU A 442 9.06 25.05 0.12
N GLY A 443 9.20 26.35 0.34
CA GLY A 443 8.18 27.34 0.03
C GLY A 443 8.03 27.55 -1.48
N GLN A 444 7.36 26.63 -2.15
CA GLN A 444 7.35 26.53 -3.62
C GLN A 444 6.39 27.51 -4.29
N ASN A 445 5.29 27.83 -3.61
CA ASN A 445 4.47 28.97 -3.97
C ASN A 445 3.89 29.63 -2.73
N CYS A 446 3.94 30.95 -2.70
CA CYS A 446 3.32 31.75 -1.65
C CYS A 446 2.46 32.86 -2.25
N CYS A 447 1.43 33.24 -1.50
CA CYS A 447 0.57 34.37 -1.77
C CYS A 447 0.62 35.30 -0.55
N ASN A 448 1.07 36.54 -0.76
CA ASN A 448 1.32 37.49 0.33
C ASN A 448 2.24 36.90 1.42
N GLY A 449 3.29 36.20 1.00
CA GLY A 449 4.28 35.58 1.90
C GLY A 449 3.83 34.31 2.62
N THR A 450 2.60 33.83 2.40
CA THR A 450 2.04 32.62 3.04
C THR A 450 1.88 31.48 2.02
N PRO A 451 2.13 30.21 2.38
CA PRO A 451 2.03 29.08 1.44
C PRO A 451 0.61 28.92 0.92
N CYS A 452 0.47 28.74 -0.40
CA CYS A 452 -0.85 28.59 -1.00
C CYS A 452 -0.79 28.04 -2.43
N PHE A 453 -1.88 27.41 -2.86
CA PHE A 453 -2.07 27.00 -4.25
C PHE A 453 -2.87 28.05 -5.03
N PRO A 454 -2.33 28.66 -6.10
CA PRO A 454 -3.00 29.76 -6.78
C PRO A 454 -3.97 29.22 -7.84
N THR A 455 -5.05 28.57 -7.43
CA THR A 455 -6.01 27.91 -8.34
C THR A 455 -7.26 28.74 -8.61
N ALA A 456 -7.54 29.75 -7.78
CA ALA A 456 -8.55 30.77 -7.98
C ALA A 456 -8.47 31.42 -9.37
N GLY A 457 -9.64 31.72 -9.93
CA GLY A 457 -9.75 32.47 -11.18
C GLY A 457 -9.19 31.77 -12.43
N GLY A 458 -8.99 30.44 -12.38
CA GLY A 458 -8.41 29.66 -13.48
C GLY A 458 -6.88 29.55 -13.43
N GLY A 459 -6.27 29.81 -12.26
CA GLY A 459 -4.86 29.54 -12.04
C GLY A 459 -4.53 28.04 -11.98
N SER A 460 -3.29 27.70 -11.63
CA SER A 460 -2.82 26.32 -11.66
C SER A 460 -1.76 26.03 -10.61
N ILE A 461 -1.78 24.80 -10.10
CA ILE A 461 -0.64 24.24 -9.37
C ILE A 461 0.36 23.75 -10.40
N ILE A 462 1.61 24.17 -10.28
CA ILE A 462 2.70 23.79 -11.19
C ILE A 462 3.87 23.30 -10.35
N ARG A 463 4.42 22.15 -10.73
CA ARG A 463 5.69 21.63 -10.20
C ARG A 463 6.60 21.27 -11.35
N THR A 464 7.85 21.72 -11.25
CA THR A 464 8.86 21.49 -12.28
C THR A 464 9.93 20.56 -11.72
N GLY A 465 10.06 19.38 -12.30
CA GLY A 465 11.15 18.45 -12.03
C GLY A 465 12.42 18.84 -12.76
N LYS A 466 13.39 17.91 -12.77
CA LYS A 466 14.66 18.09 -13.47
C LYS A 466 15.15 16.73 -13.99
N PRO A 467 15.03 16.46 -15.31
CA PRO A 467 15.70 15.32 -15.90
C PRO A 467 17.22 15.59 -15.91
N VAL A 468 18.01 14.56 -15.63
CA VAL A 468 19.47 14.64 -15.62
C VAL A 468 20.05 13.40 -16.27
N ILE A 469 20.84 13.61 -17.33
CA ILE A 469 21.52 12.53 -18.05
C ILE A 469 22.46 11.80 -17.07
N PRO A 470 22.34 10.48 -16.89
CA PRO A 470 23.20 9.72 -16.01
C PRO A 470 24.63 9.62 -16.53
N SER A 471 25.60 9.68 -15.62
CA SER A 471 27.03 9.60 -15.90
C SER A 471 27.62 8.24 -15.47
N PRO A 472 28.46 7.60 -16.30
CA PRO A 472 28.86 8.03 -17.64
C PRO A 472 27.71 7.99 -18.66
N PRO A 473 27.62 8.93 -19.62
CA PRO A 473 26.51 8.98 -20.57
C PRO A 473 26.58 7.83 -21.59
N PHE A 474 25.43 7.42 -22.10
CA PHE A 474 25.36 6.50 -23.23
C PHE A 474 26.02 7.13 -24.49
N PRO A 475 26.61 6.33 -25.40
CA PRO A 475 26.58 4.86 -25.49
C PRO A 475 27.66 4.16 -24.65
N GLU A 476 28.34 4.84 -23.71
CA GLU A 476 29.30 4.17 -22.84
C GLU A 476 28.61 3.04 -22.05
N GLN A 477 29.16 1.83 -22.04
CA GLN A 477 28.54 0.66 -21.40
C GLN A 477 29.03 0.43 -19.95
N THR A 478 29.76 1.39 -19.37
CA THR A 478 30.22 1.30 -17.97
C THR A 478 29.05 1.54 -17.01
N PHE A 479 28.89 0.64 -16.03
CA PHE A 479 27.91 0.69 -14.94
C PHE A 479 28.61 0.56 -13.57
N PRO A 480 28.01 1.09 -12.47
CA PRO A 480 26.74 1.80 -12.43
C PRO A 480 26.81 3.19 -13.06
N LYS A 481 25.68 3.66 -13.61
CA LYS A 481 25.52 5.06 -14.03
C LYS A 481 24.71 5.83 -13.01
N THR A 482 24.95 7.12 -12.92
CA THR A 482 24.50 7.91 -11.78
C THR A 482 24.03 9.30 -12.17
N ALA A 483 22.90 9.73 -11.61
CA ALA A 483 22.39 11.10 -11.75
C ALA A 483 21.76 11.58 -10.44
N ASP A 484 21.65 12.89 -10.30
CA ASP A 484 20.87 13.57 -9.26
C ASP A 484 19.80 14.42 -9.96
N GLY A 485 18.58 13.88 -10.04
CA GLY A 485 17.45 14.50 -10.71
C GLY A 485 16.38 14.96 -9.71
N VAL A 486 15.28 15.50 -10.24
CA VAL A 486 14.10 15.83 -9.43
C VAL A 486 12.87 15.26 -10.08
N VAL A 487 12.08 14.50 -9.32
CA VAL A 487 10.75 14.07 -9.71
C VAL A 487 9.70 14.88 -8.96
N VAL A 488 8.61 15.18 -9.65
CA VAL A 488 7.49 15.96 -9.14
C VAL A 488 6.18 15.23 -9.38
N SER A 489 5.17 15.55 -8.58
CA SER A 489 3.83 15.03 -8.75
C SER A 489 2.79 16.05 -8.31
N ILE A 490 1.62 16.01 -8.94
CA ILE A 490 0.41 16.70 -8.46
C ILE A 490 -0.74 15.68 -8.54
N PHE A 491 -1.53 15.60 -7.49
CA PHE A 491 -2.55 14.57 -7.30
C PHE A 491 -3.73 15.08 -6.45
N CYS A 492 -4.77 14.28 -6.31
CA CYS A 492 -5.90 14.59 -5.42
C CYS A 492 -5.89 13.67 -4.21
N ILE A 493 -6.11 14.27 -3.04
CA ILE A 493 -6.13 13.61 -1.75
C ILE A 493 -7.59 13.51 -1.30
N PRO A 494 -8.13 12.29 -1.10
CA PRO A 494 -9.46 12.09 -0.55
C PRO A 494 -9.58 12.66 0.87
N ALA A 495 -10.82 12.83 1.34
CA ALA A 495 -11.04 13.16 2.74
C ALA A 495 -10.71 11.97 3.64
N THR A 496 -10.26 12.28 4.85
CA THR A 496 -10.08 11.29 5.92
C THR A 496 -11.38 10.93 6.63
N GLY A 497 -12.39 11.81 6.56
CA GLY A 497 -13.60 11.70 7.37
C GLY A 497 -13.39 12.16 8.82
N THR A 498 -12.18 12.63 9.15
CA THR A 498 -11.83 13.16 10.47
C THR A 498 -11.78 14.68 10.40
N ASN A 499 -12.75 15.34 11.03
CA ASN A 499 -12.95 16.79 10.88
C ASN A 499 -11.71 17.63 11.26
N SER A 500 -10.93 17.23 12.26
CA SER A 500 -9.71 17.95 12.66
C SER A 500 -8.66 17.94 11.54
N ILE A 501 -8.45 16.79 10.88
CA ILE A 501 -7.50 16.65 9.77
C ILE A 501 -8.02 17.37 8.53
N ASP A 502 -9.28 17.09 8.18
CA ASP A 502 -9.89 17.61 6.96
C ASP A 502 -10.06 19.14 7.00
N SER A 503 -10.36 19.73 8.16
CA SER A 503 -10.46 21.19 8.32
C SER A 503 -9.09 21.88 8.32
N ALA A 504 -8.07 21.27 8.93
CA ALA A 504 -6.73 21.85 8.96
C ALA A 504 -6.12 21.89 7.56
N SER A 505 -6.22 20.79 6.81
CA SER A 505 -5.57 20.68 5.50
C SER A 505 -6.49 21.15 4.35
N GLY A 506 -7.81 21.11 4.53
CA GLY A 506 -8.76 21.31 3.44
C GLY A 506 -8.88 20.06 2.59
N LEU A 507 -9.36 18.97 3.18
CA LEU A 507 -9.59 17.70 2.46
C LEU A 507 -11.09 17.42 2.25
N PRO A 508 -11.49 16.87 1.09
CA PRO A 508 -10.64 16.47 -0.03
C PRO A 508 -10.06 17.69 -0.77
N GLY A 509 -8.87 17.53 -1.33
CA GLY A 509 -8.12 18.64 -1.91
C GLY A 509 -6.89 18.22 -2.71
N PRO A 510 -6.18 19.17 -3.34
CA PRO A 510 -4.97 18.89 -4.09
C PRO A 510 -3.80 18.45 -3.19
N GLY A 511 -2.89 17.67 -3.74
CA GLY A 511 -1.57 17.39 -3.19
C GLY A 511 -0.50 17.69 -4.23
N ALA A 512 0.65 18.20 -3.81
CA ALA A 512 1.79 18.46 -4.69
C ALA A 512 3.10 18.03 -4.02
N LEU A 513 4.02 17.49 -4.82
CA LEU A 513 5.28 16.89 -4.36
C LEU A 513 6.45 17.37 -5.21
N VAL A 514 7.56 17.68 -4.54
CA VAL A 514 8.90 17.79 -5.13
C VAL A 514 9.82 16.83 -4.37
N ALA A 515 10.48 15.92 -5.08
CA ALA A 515 11.42 14.99 -4.52
C ALA A 515 12.70 14.94 -5.37
N PRO A 516 13.80 15.53 -4.89
CA PRO A 516 15.12 15.26 -5.43
C PRO A 516 15.45 13.79 -5.22
N VAL A 517 15.94 13.14 -6.28
CA VAL A 517 16.24 11.71 -6.27
C VAL A 517 17.62 11.43 -6.81
N ARG A 518 18.36 10.60 -6.08
CA ARG A 518 19.57 9.95 -6.57
C ARG A 518 19.14 8.78 -7.45
N GLN A 519 19.58 8.79 -8.71
CA GLN A 519 19.36 7.72 -9.67
C GLN A 519 20.60 6.83 -9.78
N THR A 520 20.45 5.52 -9.63
CA THR A 520 21.52 4.55 -9.90
C THR A 520 21.03 3.52 -10.90
N TRP A 521 21.65 3.52 -12.08
CA TRP A 521 21.36 2.62 -13.17
C TRP A 521 22.35 1.46 -13.13
N ILE A 522 21.87 0.23 -13.16
CA ILE A 522 22.66 -0.99 -12.94
C ILE A 522 22.45 -1.95 -14.11
N GLN A 523 23.49 -2.70 -14.45
CA GLN A 523 23.48 -3.82 -15.39
C GLN A 523 23.98 -5.08 -14.68
#